data_AF-X1FPQ6-F1
#
_entry.id   AF-X1FPQ6-F1
#
_cell.length_a   1.000
_cell.length_b   1.000
_cell.length_c   1.000
_cell.angle_alpha   90.00
_cell.angle_beta   90.00
_cell.angle_gamma   90.00
#
_symmetry.space_group_name_H-M   'P 1'
#
loop_
_entity.id
_entity.type
_entity.pdbx_description
1 polymer ?
#
loop_
_entity_poly.entity_id
_entity_poly.type
_entity_poly.pdbx_seq_one_letter_code
_entity_poly.pdbx_strand_id
1 'polypeptide(L)' 'MNITKKFPGILANDGIDFMVESGEIHSLLGENGAGKTTLMNVLFGLYRADKGSILINGQKVEITNPKQALQCGI' A
#
# COMPACT_ATOMS: atom_id res chain seq x y z
N MET A 1 4.93 -5.54 3.27
CA MET A 1 5.53 -5.46 4.61
C MET A 1 6.29 -4.16 4.79
N ASN A 2 6.12 -3.57 5.97
CA ASN A 2 6.75 -2.38 6.50
C ASN A 2 6.72 -1.16 5.57
N ILE A 3 5.56 -0.89 4.98
CA ILE A 3 5.37 0.23 4.04
C ILE A 3 5.52 1.54 4.79
N THR A 4 6.50 2.34 4.37
CA THR A 4 6.69 3.71 4.85
C THR A 4 6.51 4.68 3.70
N LYS A 5 5.73 5.75 3.91
CA LYS A 5 5.61 6.85 2.97
C LYS A 5 5.68 8.20 3.68
N LYS A 6 6.60 9.04 3.19
CA LYS A 6 6.88 10.39 3.65
C LYS A 6 6.54 11.39 2.55
N PHE A 7 5.99 12.51 2.98
CA PHE A 7 5.90 13.75 2.23
C PHE A 7 6.66 14.84 3.01
N PRO A 8 6.99 15.98 2.39
CA PRO A 8 7.62 17.08 3.13
C PRO A 8 6.84 17.44 4.40
N GLY A 9 7.47 17.29 5.56
CA GLY A 9 6.89 17.58 6.87
C GLY A 9 5.89 16.55 7.41
N ILE A 10 5.57 15.46 6.70
CA ILE A 10 4.54 14.49 7.12
C ILE A 10 5.01 13.05 6.88
N LEU A 11 4.95 12.23 7.93
CA LEU A 11 5.08 10.77 7.83
C LEU A 11 3.68 10.17 7.68
N ALA A 12 3.25 9.95 6.43
CA ALA A 12 1.89 9.55 6.12
C ALA A 12 1.61 8.07 6.35
N ASN A 13 2.62 7.20 6.14
CA ASN A 13 2.59 5.81 6.56
C ASN A 13 3.90 5.51 7.29
N ASP A 14 3.82 4.95 8.49
CA ASP A 14 4.98 4.63 9.34
C ASP A 14 5.04 3.11 9.57
N GLY A 15 5.90 2.42 8.81
CA GLY A 15 6.14 0.98 9.00
C GLY A 15 4.89 0.09 8.93
N ILE A 16 3.96 0.37 8.01
CA ILE A 16 2.68 -0.35 7.94
C ILE A 16 2.85 -1.79 7.46
N ASP A 17 2.33 -2.73 8.24
CA ASP A 17 2.12 -4.12 7.85
C ASP A 17 0.64 -4.38 7.61
N PHE A 18 0.33 -4.83 6.39
CA PHE A 18 -1.02 -5.12 5.94
C PHE A 18 -0.98 -6.39 5.09
N MET A 19 -1.89 -7.30 5.38
CA MET A 19 -1.99 -8.61 4.76
C MET A 19 -3.45 -8.87 4.41
N VAL A 20 -3.67 -9.44 3.23
CA VAL A 20 -5.00 -9.81 2.73
C VAL A 20 -4.88 -11.22 2.19
N GLU A 21 -5.74 -12.12 2.65
CA GLU A 21 -5.83 -13.47 2.11
C GLU A 21 -6.78 -13.52 0.91
N SER A 22 -6.62 -14.56 0.08
CA SER A 22 -7.48 -14.77 -1.07
C SER A 22 -8.93 -15.00 -0.64
N GLY A 23 -9.87 -14.32 -1.30
CA GLY A 23 -11.31 -14.43 -1.02
C GLY A 23 -11.82 -13.50 0.08
N GLU A 24 -10.95 -12.69 0.69
CA GLU A 24 -11.35 -11.73 1.72
C GLU A 24 -11.64 -10.34 1.14
N ILE A 25 -12.62 -9.65 1.73
CA ILE A 25 -12.89 -8.24 1.47
C ILE A 25 -12.46 -7.45 2.72
N HIS A 26 -11.44 -6.62 2.56
CA HIS A 26 -10.95 -5.75 3.62
C HIS A 26 -11.42 -4.31 3.46
N SER A 27 -11.67 -3.65 4.59
CA SER A 27 -11.92 -2.20 4.64
C SER A 27 -10.85 -1.53 5.50
N LEU A 28 -10.25 -0.45 4.99
CA LEU A 28 -9.33 0.39 5.74
C LEU A 28 -10.09 1.54 6.40
N LEU A 29 -10.19 1.49 7.74
CA LEU A 29 -10.90 2.45 8.56
C LEU A 29 -9.94 3.31 9.40
N GLY A 30 -10.40 4.48 9.83
CA GLY A 30 -9.60 5.43 10.63
C GLY A 30 -9.94 6.88 10.31
N GLU A 31 -9.44 7.82 11.10
CA GLU A 31 -9.72 9.25 10.96
C GLU A 31 -9.11 9.87 9.68
N ASN A 32 -9.61 11.03 9.30
CA ASN A 32 -9.01 11.81 8.21
C ASN A 32 -7.56 12.17 8.57
N GLY A 33 -6.64 11.96 7.62
CA GLY A 33 -5.20 12.14 7.88
C GLY A 33 -4.47 10.91 8.42
N ALA A 34 -5.16 9.83 8.80
CA ALA A 34 -4.53 8.59 9.30
C ALA A 34 -3.73 7.78 8.26
N GLY A 35 -3.51 8.31 7.05
CA GLY A 35 -2.69 7.65 6.02
C GLY A 35 -3.39 6.60 5.15
N LYS A 36 -4.72 6.43 5.28
CA LYS A 36 -5.51 5.42 4.53
C LYS A 36 -5.40 5.59 3.01
N THR A 37 -5.72 6.79 2.51
CA THR A 37 -5.62 7.11 1.08
C THR A 37 -4.18 7.02 0.58
N THR A 38 -3.20 7.38 1.43
CA THR A 38 -1.78 7.25 1.07
C THR A 38 -1.39 5.79 0.90
N LEU A 39 -1.80 4.91 1.82
CA LEU A 39 -1.54 3.48 1.71
C LEU A 39 -2.17 2.90 0.43
N MET A 40 -3.44 3.25 0.16
CA MET A 40 -4.10 2.83 -1.08
C MET A 40 -3.36 3.32 -2.32
N ASN A 41 -2.95 4.59 -2.37
CA ASN A 41 -2.19 5.11 -3.49
C ASN A 41 -0.84 4.40 -3.68
N VAL A 42 -0.22 3.92 -2.60
CA VAL A 42 0.99 3.08 -2.70
C VAL A 42 0.65 1.71 -3.29
N LEU A 43 -0.41 1.05 -2.83
CA LEU A 43 -0.85 -0.26 -3.34
C LEU A 43 -1.25 -0.20 -4.82
N PHE A 44 -1.91 0.89 -5.25
CA PHE A 44 -2.29 1.12 -6.64
C PHE A 44 -1.16 1.69 -7.53
N GLY A 45 0.05 1.86 -6.99
CA GLY A 45 1.20 2.37 -7.74
C GLY A 45 1.12 3.85 -8.15
N LEU A 46 0.23 4.62 -7.54
CA LEU A 46 0.16 6.09 -7.70
C LEU A 46 1.27 6.80 -6.91
N TYR A 47 1.71 6.19 -5.81
CA TYR A 47 2.91 6.58 -5.08
C TYR A 47 3.86 5.40 -4.92
N ARG A 48 5.16 5.68 -4.97
CA ARG A 48 6.18 4.71 -4.52
C ARG A 48 6.37 4.83 -3.02
N ALA A 49 6.37 3.70 -2.32
CA ALA A 49 6.82 3.64 -0.93
C ALA A 49 8.29 4.07 -0.85
N ASP A 50 8.66 4.76 0.23
CA ASP A 50 10.05 5.14 0.46
C ASP A 50 10.83 4.00 1.15
N LYS A 51 10.13 3.13 1.88
CA LYS A 51 10.65 1.87 2.45
C LYS A 51 9.59 0.77 2.42
N GLY A 52 10.05 -0.47 2.56
CA GLY A 52 9.21 -1.66 2.60
C GLY A 52 9.05 -2.31 1.23
N SER A 53 8.14 -3.28 1.15
CA SER A 53 7.87 -4.01 -0.09
C SER A 53 6.43 -4.50 -0.14
N ILE A 54 5.90 -4.67 -1.36
CA ILE A 54 4.62 -5.33 -1.59
C ILE A 54 4.93 -6.76 -2.05
N LEU A 55 4.25 -7.73 -1.46
CA LEU A 55 4.36 -9.13 -1.81
C LEU A 55 2.99 -9.63 -2.24
N ILE A 56 2.95 -10.41 -3.31
CA ILE A 56 1.75 -11.10 -3.78
C ILE A 56 2.12 -12.57 -3.93
N ASN A 57 1.39 -13.45 -3.25
CA ASN A 57 1.70 -14.88 -3.19
C ASN A 57 3.18 -15.15 -2.81
N GLY A 58 3.71 -14.38 -1.85
CA GLY A 58 5.09 -14.45 -1.38
C GLY A 58 6.14 -13.86 -2.30
N GLN A 59 5.78 -13.39 -3.49
CA GLN A 59 6.71 -12.80 -4.45
C GLN A 59 6.69 -11.28 -4.36
N LYS A 60 7.88 -10.67 -4.28
CA LYS A 60 8.01 -9.21 -4.31
C LYS A 60 7.56 -8.68 -5.66
N VAL A 61 6.69 -7.69 -5.65
CA VAL A 61 6.21 -7.00 -6.85
C VAL A 61 6.52 -5.51 -6.79
N GLU A 62 6.78 -4.91 -7.95
CA GLU A 62 6.84 -3.47 -8.10
C GLU A 62 5.64 -3.01 -8.92
N ILE A 63 4.69 -2.35 -8.25
CA ILE A 63 3.48 -1.80 -8.87
C ILE A 63 3.74 -0.33 -9.18
N THR A 64 3.63 0.05 -10.46
CA THR A 64 3.99 1.39 -10.94
C THR A 64 2.81 2.18 -11.49
N ASN A 65 1.65 1.54 -11.62
CA ASN A 65 0.42 2.17 -12.09
C ASN A 65 -0.82 1.32 -11.71
N PRO A 66 -2.04 1.90 -11.72
CA PRO A 66 -3.26 1.18 -11.34
C PRO A 66 -3.58 -0.03 -12.20
N LYS A 67 -3.25 -0.01 -13.49
CA LYS A 67 -3.50 -1.15 -14.39
C LYS A 67 -2.70 -2.38 -13.94
N GLN A 68 -1.46 -2.17 -13.52
CA GLN A 68 -0.62 -3.24 -12.98
C GLN A 68 -1.13 -3.77 -11.64
N ALA A 69 -1.68 -2.89 -10.78
CA ALA A 69 -2.30 -3.29 -9.52
C ALA A 69 -3.49 -4.25 -9.75
N LEU A 70 -4.36 -3.91 -10.70
CA LEU A 70 -5.50 -4.75 -11.08
C LEU A 70 -5.07 -6.10 -11.65
N GLN A 71 -4.02 -6.15 -12.47
CA GLN A 71 -3.44 -7.41 -12.98
C GLN A 71 -2.87 -8.29 -11.86
N CYS A 72 -2.47 -7.66 -10.76
CA CYS A 72 -1.99 -8.28 -9.54
C CYS A 72 -3.14 -8.73 -8.60
N GLY A 73 -4.40 -8.45 -8.94
CA GLY A 73 -5.57 -8.83 -8.14
C GLY A 73 -5.89 -7.89 -6.97
N ILE A 74 -5.42 -6.64 -7.04
CA ILE A 74 -5.70 -5.56 -6.07
C ILE A 74 -6.79 -4.64 -6.62
#